data_AF-A0A7J9GAU9-F1
#
_entry.id   AF-A0A7J9GAU9-F1
#
_cell.length_a   1.000
_cell.length_b   1.000
_cell.length_c   1.000
_cell.angle_alpha   90.00
_cell.angle_beta   90.00
_cell.angle_gamma   90.00
#
_symmetry.space_group_name_H-M   'P 1'
#
loop_
_entity.id
_entity.type
_entity.pdbx_description
1 polymer ?
#
loop_
_entity_poly.entity_id
_entity_poly.type
_entity_poly.pdbx_seq_one_letter_code
_entity_poly.pdbx_strand_id
1 'polypeptide(L)'
;MKKELPLEEDSLVLSQDVKTGLILVDVVNGFCTVGAGNLAPMKPDKQISDMVEESARLARLLCERKWPVFAFLDSHLPDIPEPSFPPHCIAGTDETRLVPALQWLENEPNATLRCKNCIDGFIGSIQEDDSNLFVDWVKNNQIKTVYTQICVLDFVSSALNRRILTPLEDVIAYSSAFATFDLPVHVARNISGALVHPQVLQIIDAHTYAKKHDNLILKKTYSGGIVKATYMHCRYTYIYIDMPRSRKLSPSAFSRRRQCLDGDTIIVTSYYYEDVLKKLSACLFIDRNSRSILVLWQDLMHHIGLYMAKGRGARIVSEVSVAAL
;
A
#
# COMPACT_ATOMS: atom_id res chain seq x y z
N MET A 1 -14.65 6.20 -2.86
CA MET A 1 -13.59 5.45 -3.56
C MET A 1 -14.08 4.14 -4.15
N LYS A 2 -14.36 3.06 -3.38
CA LYS A 2 -14.82 1.78 -3.97
C LYS A 2 -16.08 1.88 -4.87
N LYS A 3 -16.94 2.87 -4.65
CA LYS A 3 -18.09 3.17 -5.53
C LYS A 3 -17.72 3.96 -6.79
N GLU A 4 -16.64 4.74 -6.76
CA GLU A 4 -16.17 5.59 -7.86
C GLU A 4 -15.17 4.84 -8.77
N LEU A 5 -14.38 3.95 -8.17
CA LEU A 5 -13.44 3.03 -8.82
C LEU A 5 -13.82 1.60 -8.41
N PRO A 6 -14.93 1.04 -8.92
CA PRO A 6 -15.33 -0.31 -8.59
C PRO A 6 -14.22 -1.28 -9.03
N LEU A 7 -13.79 -2.11 -8.08
CA LEU A 7 -12.86 -3.20 -8.31
C LEU A 7 -13.57 -4.48 -7.89
N GLU A 8 -13.97 -5.28 -8.87
CA GLU A 8 -14.47 -6.63 -8.63
C GLU A 8 -13.29 -7.58 -8.45
N GLU A 9 -13.37 -8.40 -7.42
CA GLU A 9 -12.38 -9.40 -7.05
C GLU A 9 -13.04 -10.78 -7.19
N ASP A 10 -12.36 -11.70 -7.88
CA ASP A 10 -12.86 -13.05 -8.14
C ASP A 10 -12.33 -14.05 -7.10
N SER A 11 -12.92 -15.25 -7.05
CA SER A 11 -12.30 -16.40 -6.38
C SER A 11 -11.57 -17.27 -7.40
N LEU A 12 -10.40 -17.79 -7.04
CA LEU A 12 -9.59 -18.65 -7.88
C LEU A 12 -9.54 -20.08 -7.35
N VAL A 13 -9.79 -21.04 -8.24
CA VAL A 13 -9.47 -22.45 -8.03
C VAL A 13 -8.26 -22.79 -8.91
N LEU A 14 -7.14 -23.13 -8.29
CA LEU A 14 -5.97 -23.61 -9.01
C LEU A 14 -6.24 -25.04 -9.51
N SER A 15 -6.14 -25.24 -10.83
CA SER A 15 -6.26 -26.55 -11.49
C SER A 15 -4.90 -27.06 -11.97
N GLN A 16 -4.71 -28.38 -11.98
CA GLN A 16 -3.53 -29.02 -12.58
C GLN A 16 -3.47 -28.89 -14.10
N ASP A 17 -4.60 -28.59 -14.75
CA ASP A 17 -4.68 -28.44 -16.20
C ASP A 17 -3.93 -27.21 -16.72
N VAL A 18 -3.67 -26.24 -15.84
CA VAL A 18 -2.98 -24.99 -16.17
C VAL A 18 -1.65 -24.93 -15.41
N LYS A 19 -0.55 -24.86 -16.17
CA LYS A 19 0.80 -24.68 -15.61
C LYS A 19 0.88 -23.33 -14.91
N THR A 20 0.84 -23.38 -13.58
CA THR A 20 0.80 -22.19 -12.73
C THR A 20 2.09 -22.09 -11.90
N GLY A 21 2.63 -20.87 -11.79
CA GLY A 21 3.73 -20.55 -10.89
C GLY A 21 3.35 -19.51 -9.84
N LEU A 22 3.95 -19.61 -8.65
CA LEU A 22 3.85 -18.62 -7.58
C LEU A 22 5.01 -17.66 -7.64
N ILE A 23 4.72 -16.39 -7.45
CA ILE A 23 5.70 -15.32 -7.32
C ILE A 23 5.56 -14.72 -5.92
N LEU A 24 6.58 -14.90 -5.12
CA LEU A 24 6.77 -14.24 -3.84
C LEU A 24 7.63 -13.00 -4.08
N VAL A 25 7.16 -11.83 -3.66
CA VAL A 25 7.93 -10.59 -3.79
C VAL A 25 8.28 -10.08 -2.42
N ASP A 26 9.57 -10.01 -2.14
CA ASP A 26 10.18 -9.31 -1.02
C ASP A 26 9.59 -9.66 0.36
N VAL A 27 9.26 -10.94 0.58
CA VAL A 27 8.89 -11.45 1.93
C VAL A 27 10.16 -11.74 2.73
N VAL A 28 10.94 -10.69 2.91
CA VAL A 28 12.26 -10.69 3.56
C VAL A 28 12.18 -10.01 4.92
N ASN A 29 13.16 -10.30 5.78
CA ASN A 29 13.18 -9.76 7.14
C ASN A 29 13.14 -8.24 7.17
N GLY A 30 13.88 -7.57 6.27
CA GLY A 30 13.98 -6.11 6.18
C GLY A 30 12.65 -5.39 5.95
N PHE A 31 11.60 -6.12 5.55
CA PHE A 31 10.25 -5.59 5.39
C PHE A 31 9.21 -6.20 6.34
N CYS A 32 9.39 -7.46 6.75
CA CYS A 32 8.34 -8.20 7.42
C CYS A 32 8.62 -8.50 8.90
N THR A 33 9.88 -8.51 9.32
CA THR A 33 10.29 -8.94 10.66
C THR A 33 10.44 -7.74 11.59
N VAL A 34 9.75 -7.77 12.74
CA VAL A 34 9.70 -6.62 13.64
C VAL A 34 11.10 -6.16 14.05
N GLY A 35 11.42 -4.90 13.74
CA GLY A 35 12.70 -4.26 14.07
C GLY A 35 13.91 -4.77 13.29
N ALA A 36 13.73 -5.57 12.24
CA ALA A 36 14.85 -6.16 11.50
C ALA A 36 15.57 -5.17 10.56
N GLY A 37 14.91 -4.08 10.14
CA GLY A 37 15.47 -3.09 9.23
C GLY A 37 14.67 -1.79 9.22
N ASN A 38 15.14 -0.78 8.48
CA ASN A 38 14.55 0.56 8.46
C ASN A 38 13.14 0.62 7.86
N LEU A 39 12.77 -0.36 7.03
CA LEU A 39 11.43 -0.49 6.44
C LEU A 39 10.62 -1.64 7.04
N ALA A 40 11.17 -2.31 8.05
CA ALA A 40 10.47 -3.35 8.77
C ALA A 40 9.52 -2.73 9.81
N PRO A 41 8.45 -3.42 10.22
CA PRO A 41 7.53 -2.88 11.21
C PRO A 41 8.24 -2.71 12.56
N MET A 42 8.03 -1.58 13.23
CA MET A 42 8.64 -1.31 14.55
C MET A 42 7.93 -2.02 15.71
N LYS A 43 6.75 -2.58 15.44
CA LYS A 43 5.90 -3.32 16.38
C LYS A 43 5.11 -4.37 15.59
N PRO A 44 4.52 -5.41 16.21
CA PRO A 44 3.69 -6.37 15.50
C PRO A 44 2.61 -5.67 14.65
N ASP A 45 2.55 -6.05 13.38
CA ASP A 45 1.59 -5.54 12.41
C ASP A 45 0.77 -6.69 11.82
N LYS A 46 -0.56 -6.59 11.93
CA LYS A 46 -1.46 -7.67 11.53
C LYS A 46 -1.49 -7.86 10.01
N GLN A 47 -1.42 -6.79 9.22
CA GLN A 47 -1.46 -6.93 7.76
C GLN A 47 -0.21 -7.66 7.25
N ILE A 48 0.96 -7.31 7.80
CA ILE A 48 2.22 -7.98 7.47
C ILE A 48 2.19 -9.43 7.94
N SER A 49 1.71 -9.72 9.14
CA SER A 49 1.65 -11.12 9.63
C SER A 49 0.68 -11.97 8.81
N ASP A 50 -0.49 -11.43 8.47
CA ASP A 50 -1.49 -12.12 7.64
C ASP A 50 -0.93 -12.39 6.24
N MET A 51 -0.25 -11.41 5.63
CA MET A 51 0.45 -11.58 4.36
C MET A 51 1.49 -12.71 4.45
N VAL A 52 2.37 -12.69 5.44
CA VAL A 52 3.43 -13.70 5.61
C VAL A 52 2.83 -15.11 5.79
N GLU A 53 1.78 -15.24 6.60
CA GLU A 53 1.10 -16.52 6.82
C GLU A 53 0.50 -17.04 5.52
N GLU A 54 -0.15 -16.18 4.76
CA GLU A 54 -0.80 -16.54 3.50
C GLU A 54 0.23 -16.85 2.39
N SER A 55 1.32 -16.09 2.30
CA SER A 55 2.48 -16.40 1.44
C SER A 55 3.03 -17.79 1.75
N ALA A 56 3.22 -18.12 3.03
CA ALA A 56 3.74 -19.41 3.47
C ALA A 56 2.77 -20.54 3.17
N ARG A 57 1.46 -20.33 3.39
CA ARG A 57 0.41 -21.28 3.07
C ARG A 57 0.43 -21.64 1.58
N LEU A 58 0.47 -20.64 0.71
CA LEU A 58 0.47 -20.84 -0.74
C LEU A 58 1.78 -21.47 -1.24
N ALA A 59 2.92 -21.04 -0.70
CA ALA A 59 4.21 -21.63 -1.04
C ALA A 59 4.23 -23.13 -0.72
N ARG A 60 3.80 -23.54 0.49
CA ARG A 60 3.68 -24.96 0.85
C ARG A 60 2.76 -25.71 -0.09
N LEU A 61 1.57 -25.15 -0.34
CA LEU A 61 0.54 -25.75 -1.17
C LEU A 61 1.02 -26.03 -2.60
N LEU A 62 1.83 -25.15 -3.18
CA LEU A 62 2.38 -25.31 -4.52
C LEU A 62 3.63 -26.21 -4.52
N CYS A 63 4.51 -26.10 -3.52
CA CYS A 63 5.67 -26.99 -3.41
C CYS A 63 5.28 -28.45 -3.18
N GLU A 64 4.25 -28.74 -2.38
CA GLU A 64 3.70 -30.09 -2.21
C GLU A 64 3.24 -30.72 -3.53
N ARG A 65 2.82 -29.88 -4.49
CA ARG A 65 2.44 -30.30 -5.86
C ARG A 65 3.59 -30.23 -6.86
N LYS A 66 4.79 -29.87 -6.41
CA LYS A 66 5.99 -29.63 -7.23
C LYS A 66 5.77 -28.55 -8.29
N TRP A 67 4.93 -27.57 -7.98
CA TRP A 67 4.69 -26.43 -8.87
C TRP A 67 5.76 -25.36 -8.64
N PRO A 68 6.18 -24.65 -9.69
CA PRO A 68 7.30 -23.73 -9.59
C PRO A 68 6.97 -22.53 -8.69
N VAL A 69 7.91 -22.18 -7.82
CA VAL A 69 7.86 -20.98 -6.97
C VAL A 69 9.05 -20.10 -7.33
N PHE A 70 8.83 -18.81 -7.51
CA PHE A 70 9.86 -17.80 -7.72
C PHE A 70 9.80 -16.78 -6.60
N ALA A 71 10.91 -16.50 -5.94
CA ALA A 71 11.00 -15.52 -4.87
C ALA A 71 11.97 -14.41 -5.26
N PHE A 72 11.48 -13.18 -5.28
CA PHE A 72 12.33 -11.98 -5.32
C PHE A 72 12.72 -11.58 -3.90
N LEU A 73 14.00 -11.28 -3.72
CA LEU A 73 14.58 -10.86 -2.46
C LEU A 73 15.24 -9.50 -2.69
N ASP A 74 14.69 -8.45 -2.10
CA ASP A 74 15.34 -7.14 -2.18
C ASP A 74 16.71 -7.17 -1.51
N SER A 75 17.70 -6.61 -2.18
CA SER A 75 19.11 -6.71 -1.81
C SER A 75 19.91 -5.57 -2.43
N HIS A 76 20.26 -4.58 -1.61
CA HIS A 76 20.93 -3.35 -2.05
C HIS A 76 22.38 -3.29 -1.60
N LEU A 77 23.20 -2.62 -2.40
CA LEU A 77 24.55 -2.26 -1.98
C LEU A 77 24.48 -1.02 -1.08
N PRO A 78 25.24 -0.95 0.04
CA PRO A 78 25.21 0.17 0.98
C PRO A 78 25.42 1.55 0.32
N ASP A 79 26.26 1.58 -0.71
CA ASP A 79 26.71 2.82 -1.35
C ASP A 79 25.84 3.23 -2.55
N ILE A 80 24.82 2.44 -2.89
CA ILE A 80 23.89 2.73 -4.00
C ILE A 80 22.50 2.99 -3.40
N PRO A 81 22.14 4.26 -3.15
CA PRO A 81 20.84 4.59 -2.59
C PRO A 81 19.73 4.32 -3.62
N GLU A 82 18.55 3.92 -3.13
CA GLU A 82 17.30 3.87 -3.90
C GLU A 82 16.31 4.93 -3.38
N PRO A 83 16.44 6.21 -3.78
CA PRO A 83 15.49 7.24 -3.35
C PRO A 83 14.06 6.93 -3.84
N SER A 84 13.02 7.18 -3.04
CA SER A 84 13.00 7.92 -1.77
C SER A 84 13.14 7.06 -0.51
N PHE A 85 13.61 5.81 -0.62
CA PHE A 85 13.67 4.88 0.50
C PHE A 85 14.93 5.12 1.36
N PRO A 86 14.85 4.89 2.69
CA PRO A 86 16.06 4.81 3.52
C PRO A 86 16.89 3.59 3.12
N PRO A 87 18.17 3.48 3.54
CA PRO A 87 18.93 2.25 3.39
C PRO A 87 18.14 1.06 3.96
N HIS A 88 17.98 0.01 3.19
CA HIS A 88 17.17 -1.16 3.55
C HIS A 88 17.68 -2.38 2.82
N CYS A 89 17.40 -3.57 3.36
CA CYS A 89 17.71 -4.84 2.69
C CYS A 89 19.16 -4.88 2.19
N ILE A 90 20.10 -4.54 3.06
CA ILE A 90 21.50 -4.42 2.67
C ILE A 90 22.11 -5.80 2.43
N ALA A 91 22.75 -5.98 1.27
CA ALA A 91 23.39 -7.22 0.88
C ALA A 91 24.38 -7.72 1.96
N GLY A 92 24.23 -8.98 2.36
CA GLY A 92 25.05 -9.61 3.40
C GLY A 92 24.54 -9.44 4.83
N THR A 93 23.45 -8.69 5.06
CA THR A 93 22.77 -8.65 6.36
C THR A 93 21.59 -9.64 6.40
N ASP A 94 21.05 -9.89 7.59
CA ASP A 94 19.85 -10.73 7.74
C ASP A 94 18.59 -10.08 7.13
N GLU A 95 18.62 -8.77 6.81
CA GLU A 95 17.48 -8.05 6.22
C GLU A 95 17.06 -8.65 4.87
N THR A 96 18.01 -9.14 4.07
CA THR A 96 17.73 -9.67 2.72
C THR A 96 17.22 -11.09 2.74
N ARG A 97 17.28 -11.78 3.88
CA ARG A 97 16.87 -13.19 3.98
C ARG A 97 15.36 -13.28 4.03
N LEU A 98 14.82 -14.37 3.50
CA LEU A 98 13.41 -14.69 3.66
C LEU A 98 13.05 -14.71 5.15
N VAL A 99 11.81 -14.32 5.46
CA VAL A 99 11.27 -14.48 6.82
C VAL A 99 11.34 -15.94 7.26
N PRO A 100 11.44 -16.23 8.57
CA PRO A 100 11.55 -17.60 9.08
C PRO A 100 10.49 -18.57 8.55
N ALA A 101 9.27 -18.09 8.31
CA ALA A 101 8.16 -18.90 7.78
C ALA A 101 8.37 -19.41 6.34
N LEU A 102 9.24 -18.74 5.56
CA LEU A 102 9.53 -19.05 4.16
C LEU A 102 10.96 -19.51 3.93
N GLN A 103 11.82 -19.44 4.94
CA GLN A 103 13.25 -19.71 4.79
C GLN A 103 13.57 -21.13 4.29
N TRP A 104 12.69 -22.11 4.54
CA TRP A 104 12.81 -23.46 4.00
C TRP A 104 12.86 -23.51 2.46
N LEU A 105 12.32 -22.50 1.76
CA LEU A 105 12.41 -22.36 0.30
C LEU A 105 13.84 -22.24 -0.21
N GLU A 106 14.80 -21.82 0.63
CA GLU A 106 16.22 -21.76 0.26
C GLU A 106 16.79 -23.14 -0.14
N ASN A 107 16.14 -24.22 0.31
CA ASN A 107 16.54 -25.60 0.02
C ASN A 107 15.48 -26.39 -0.77
N GLU A 108 14.44 -25.71 -1.28
CA GLU A 108 13.33 -26.37 -1.97
C GLU A 108 13.62 -26.48 -3.49
N PRO A 109 13.67 -27.69 -4.08
CA PRO A 109 14.06 -27.87 -5.48
C PRO A 109 13.19 -27.18 -6.52
N ASN A 110 11.90 -26.94 -6.24
CA ASN A 110 11.00 -26.23 -7.14
C ASN A 110 10.92 -24.72 -6.84
N ALA A 111 11.75 -24.21 -5.93
CA ALA A 111 11.88 -22.78 -5.66
C ALA A 111 13.09 -22.18 -6.38
N THR A 112 12.91 -21.01 -6.98
CA THR A 112 13.99 -20.19 -7.55
C THR A 112 14.03 -18.87 -6.81
N LEU A 113 15.17 -18.55 -6.19
CA LEU A 113 15.36 -17.31 -5.42
C LEU A 113 16.23 -16.36 -6.24
N ARG A 114 15.81 -15.09 -6.32
CA ARG A 114 16.55 -14.03 -7.02
C ARG A 114 16.69 -12.80 -6.14
N CYS A 115 17.93 -12.52 -5.73
CA CYS A 115 18.27 -11.21 -5.18
C CYS A 115 18.17 -10.15 -6.27
N LYS A 116 17.53 -9.01 -5.96
CA LYS A 116 17.40 -7.85 -6.84
C LYS A 116 17.79 -6.58 -6.09
N ASN A 117 18.36 -5.61 -6.80
CA ASN A 117 18.78 -4.31 -6.26
C ASN A 117 17.89 -3.17 -6.77
N CYS A 118 16.63 -3.49 -7.07
CA CYS A 118 15.64 -2.53 -7.55
C CYS A 118 14.22 -3.01 -7.24
N ILE A 119 13.26 -2.09 -7.26
CA ILE A 119 11.83 -2.40 -7.05
C ILE A 119 11.28 -3.45 -8.05
N ASP A 120 11.57 -3.32 -9.34
CA ASP A 120 11.00 -4.19 -10.38
C ASP A 120 11.74 -5.54 -10.48
N GLY A 121 11.07 -6.63 -10.12
CA GLY A 121 11.62 -7.98 -10.18
C GLY A 121 11.99 -8.46 -11.60
N PHE A 122 11.34 -7.94 -12.65
CA PHE A 122 11.69 -8.27 -14.03
C PHE A 122 13.04 -7.64 -14.40
N ILE A 123 13.25 -6.37 -14.07
CA ILE A 123 14.52 -5.67 -14.30
C ILE A 123 15.62 -6.29 -13.44
N GLY A 124 15.34 -6.58 -12.17
CA GLY A 124 16.27 -7.25 -11.26
C GLY A 124 16.64 -8.69 -11.69
N SER A 125 15.91 -9.27 -12.63
CA SER A 125 16.19 -10.59 -13.20
C SER A 125 17.07 -10.56 -14.44
N ILE A 126 17.43 -9.39 -14.95
CA ILE A 126 18.37 -9.26 -16.06
C ILE A 126 19.76 -9.70 -15.57
N GLN A 127 20.40 -10.57 -16.35
CA GLN A 127 21.72 -11.12 -16.07
C GLN A 127 22.80 -10.37 -16.86
N GLU A 128 24.07 -10.63 -16.56
CA GLU A 128 25.22 -9.98 -17.23
C GLU A 128 25.29 -10.28 -18.74
N ASP A 129 24.71 -11.39 -19.19
CA ASP A 129 24.65 -11.82 -20.58
C ASP A 129 23.38 -11.35 -21.31
N ASP A 130 22.67 -10.37 -20.75
CA ASP A 130 21.37 -9.83 -21.21
C ASP A 130 20.21 -10.84 -21.22
N SER A 131 20.41 -12.08 -20.74
CA SER A 131 19.32 -13.00 -20.48
C SER A 131 18.49 -12.55 -19.27
N ASN A 132 17.32 -13.15 -19.07
CA ASN A 132 16.45 -12.81 -17.96
C ASN A 132 15.98 -14.07 -17.23
N LEU A 133 16.42 -14.22 -15.98
CA LEU A 133 16.16 -15.41 -15.17
C LEU A 133 14.66 -15.68 -14.99
N PHE A 134 13.84 -14.63 -14.86
CA PHE A 134 12.39 -14.78 -14.73
C PHE A 134 11.77 -15.26 -16.04
N VAL A 135 12.21 -14.73 -17.18
CA VAL A 135 11.77 -15.20 -18.51
C VAL A 135 12.15 -16.67 -18.71
N ASP A 136 13.37 -17.06 -18.35
CA ASP A 136 13.83 -18.43 -18.48
C ASP A 136 13.07 -19.37 -17.54
N TRP A 137 12.78 -18.93 -16.31
CA TRP A 137 11.94 -19.69 -15.38
C TRP A 137 10.52 -19.92 -15.93
N VAL A 138 9.88 -18.89 -16.50
CA VAL A 138 8.57 -19.02 -17.17
C VAL A 138 8.62 -20.04 -18.31
N LYS A 139 9.63 -19.93 -19.18
CA LYS A 139 9.80 -20.82 -20.34
C LYS A 139 10.11 -22.25 -19.94
N ASN A 140 11.06 -22.46 -19.05
CA ASN A 140 11.52 -23.81 -18.66
C ASN A 140 10.41 -24.59 -17.94
N ASN A 141 9.56 -23.91 -17.18
CA ASN A 141 8.43 -24.51 -16.49
C ASN A 141 7.12 -24.50 -17.30
N GLN A 142 7.13 -23.94 -18.52
CA GLN A 142 5.97 -23.80 -19.40
C GLN A 142 4.79 -23.10 -18.72
N ILE A 143 5.07 -22.07 -17.93
CA ILE A 143 4.08 -21.40 -17.08
C ILE A 143 3.14 -20.57 -17.95
N LYS A 144 1.85 -20.86 -17.84
CA LYS A 144 0.76 -20.12 -18.51
C LYS A 144 0.13 -19.08 -17.59
N THR A 145 0.19 -19.31 -16.29
CA THR A 145 -0.40 -18.40 -15.30
C THR A 145 0.60 -18.15 -14.18
N VAL A 146 0.85 -16.89 -13.87
CA VAL A 146 1.59 -16.52 -12.65
C VAL A 146 0.64 -15.92 -11.65
N TYR A 147 0.94 -16.22 -10.40
CA TYR A 147 0.21 -15.74 -9.26
C TYR A 147 1.15 -14.93 -8.38
N THR A 148 0.78 -13.70 -8.03
CA THR A 148 1.60 -12.81 -7.20
C THR A 148 0.81 -12.19 -6.06
N GLN A 149 1.52 -12.00 -4.95
CA GLN A 149 1.03 -11.44 -3.70
C GLN A 149 1.30 -9.93 -3.54
N ILE A 150 1.82 -9.23 -4.55
CA ILE A 150 2.25 -7.83 -4.35
C ILE A 150 1.77 -6.83 -5.40
N CYS A 151 1.66 -5.57 -4.94
CA CYS A 151 1.11 -4.40 -5.64
C CYS A 151 2.27 -3.56 -6.18
N VAL A 152 3.37 -4.21 -6.52
CA VAL A 152 4.41 -3.55 -7.30
C VAL A 152 3.87 -3.53 -8.71
N LEU A 153 3.10 -2.48 -8.99
CA LEU A 153 2.55 -2.19 -10.31
C LEU A 153 3.65 -2.34 -11.36
N ASP A 154 4.89 -1.97 -11.04
CA ASP A 154 6.04 -2.08 -11.94
C ASP A 154 6.25 -3.52 -12.41
N PHE A 155 6.45 -4.47 -11.48
CA PHE A 155 6.62 -5.87 -11.83
C PHE A 155 5.41 -6.45 -12.56
N VAL A 156 4.18 -6.20 -12.08
CA VAL A 156 2.97 -6.70 -12.74
C VAL A 156 2.88 -6.18 -14.18
N SER A 157 3.26 -4.93 -14.40
CA SER A 157 3.23 -4.31 -15.73
C SER A 157 4.31 -4.86 -16.65
N SER A 158 5.51 -5.12 -16.12
CA SER A 158 6.58 -5.80 -16.82
C SER A 158 6.18 -7.25 -17.16
N ALA A 159 5.54 -7.96 -16.23
CA ALA A 159 5.05 -9.34 -16.43
C ALA A 159 3.90 -9.43 -17.46
N LEU A 160 3.06 -8.40 -17.55
CA LEU A 160 1.99 -8.30 -18.56
C LEU A 160 2.52 -7.99 -19.97
N ASN A 161 3.82 -7.77 -20.14
CA ASN A 161 4.43 -7.60 -21.46
C ASN A 161 4.56 -8.94 -22.20
N ARG A 162 3.45 -9.41 -22.76
CA ARG A 162 3.27 -10.71 -23.42
C ARG A 162 4.22 -11.00 -24.60
N ARG A 163 4.92 -9.99 -25.13
CA ARG A 163 5.88 -10.18 -26.24
C ARG A 163 7.15 -10.90 -25.80
N ILE A 164 7.54 -10.78 -24.53
CA ILE A 164 8.81 -11.32 -24.02
C ILE A 164 8.59 -12.61 -23.22
N LEU A 165 7.40 -12.76 -22.62
CA LEU A 165 7.09 -13.79 -21.63
C LEU A 165 6.28 -14.98 -22.15
N THR A 166 6.33 -15.32 -23.43
CA THR A 166 5.66 -16.53 -23.94
C THR A 166 6.21 -17.80 -23.22
N PRO A 167 5.38 -18.70 -22.68
CA PRO A 167 3.94 -18.90 -22.92
C PRO A 167 2.99 -18.29 -21.86
N LEU A 168 3.41 -17.29 -21.09
CA LEU A 168 2.57 -16.64 -20.09
C LEU A 168 1.33 -16.00 -20.71
N GLU A 169 0.17 -16.46 -20.29
CA GLU A 169 -1.15 -16.00 -20.74
C GLU A 169 -1.76 -15.05 -19.71
N ASP A 170 -1.67 -15.40 -18.42
CA ASP A 170 -2.37 -14.71 -17.33
C ASP A 170 -1.47 -14.32 -16.15
N VAL A 171 -1.71 -13.12 -15.62
CA VAL A 171 -1.13 -12.63 -14.36
C VAL A 171 -2.27 -12.42 -13.36
N ILE A 172 -2.17 -13.07 -12.21
CA ILE A 172 -3.18 -13.01 -11.16
C ILE A 172 -2.58 -12.29 -9.94
N ALA A 173 -3.28 -11.27 -9.47
CA ALA A 173 -2.92 -10.49 -8.29
C ALA A 173 -3.89 -10.79 -7.13
N TYR A 174 -3.37 -11.23 -5.97
CA TYR A 174 -4.19 -11.79 -4.88
C TYR A 174 -4.36 -10.90 -3.66
N SER A 175 -5.47 -10.15 -3.60
CA SER A 175 -5.65 -8.96 -2.75
C SER A 175 -5.44 -9.21 -1.25
N SER A 176 -5.66 -10.45 -0.79
CA SER A 176 -5.53 -10.82 0.62
C SER A 176 -4.10 -11.08 1.09
N ALA A 177 -3.12 -11.24 0.19
CA ALA A 177 -1.70 -11.42 0.56
C ALA A 177 -0.87 -10.14 0.39
N PHE A 178 -1.49 -8.96 0.50
CA PHE A 178 -0.78 -7.69 0.33
C PHE A 178 -0.60 -6.96 1.66
N ALA A 179 0.63 -6.50 1.91
CA ALA A 179 0.96 -5.49 2.91
C ALA A 179 2.00 -4.52 2.34
N THR A 180 2.19 -3.37 2.99
CA THR A 180 3.24 -2.39 2.67
C THR A 180 3.73 -1.73 3.95
N PHE A 181 4.91 -1.12 3.92
CA PHE A 181 5.59 -0.57 5.09
C PHE A 181 4.85 0.64 5.70
N ASP A 182 5.10 0.90 6.99
CA ASP A 182 4.62 2.09 7.70
C ASP A 182 5.74 3.11 7.86
N LEU A 183 5.61 4.26 7.19
CA LEU A 183 6.48 5.42 7.41
C LEU A 183 5.64 6.62 7.90
N PRO A 184 5.45 6.77 9.22
CA PRO A 184 4.66 7.85 9.80
C PRO A 184 5.24 9.24 9.51
N VAL A 185 4.36 10.24 9.45
CA VAL A 185 4.74 11.64 9.14
C VAL A 185 5.83 12.20 10.04
N HIS A 186 5.77 11.92 11.34
CA HIS A 186 6.75 12.43 12.30
C HIS A 186 8.14 11.79 12.12
N VAL A 187 8.20 10.58 11.57
CA VAL A 187 9.46 9.89 11.24
C VAL A 187 10.01 10.44 9.93
N ALA A 188 9.19 10.45 8.86
CA ALA A 188 9.60 10.90 7.53
C ALA A 188 10.16 12.34 7.52
N ARG A 189 9.61 13.23 8.36
CA ARG A 189 10.10 14.63 8.50
C ARG A 189 11.56 14.73 8.90
N ASN A 190 12.09 13.72 9.57
CA ASN A 190 13.48 13.69 10.01
C ASN A 190 14.40 13.00 9.01
N ILE A 191 13.86 12.51 7.89
CA ILE A 191 14.61 11.80 6.84
C ILE A 191 14.54 12.65 5.56
N SER A 192 15.68 13.22 5.18
CA SER A 192 15.77 14.05 3.98
C SER A 192 15.34 13.27 2.73
N GLY A 193 14.38 13.80 1.99
CA GLY A 193 13.86 13.20 0.75
C GLY A 193 12.87 12.05 0.94
N ALA A 194 12.58 11.62 2.16
CA ALA A 194 11.61 10.56 2.41
C ALA A 194 10.17 11.02 2.14
N LEU A 195 9.38 10.13 1.55
CA LEU A 195 7.95 10.33 1.33
C LEU A 195 7.15 9.65 2.45
N VAL A 196 6.18 10.36 3.02
CA VAL A 196 5.30 9.83 4.06
C VAL A 196 4.50 8.64 3.52
N HIS A 197 4.41 7.56 4.30
CA HIS A 197 3.64 6.36 3.93
C HIS A 197 2.99 5.71 5.17
N PRO A 198 2.05 6.40 5.85
CA PRO A 198 1.45 5.84 7.06
C PRO A 198 0.40 4.77 6.76
N GLN A 199 0.46 3.64 7.47
CA GLN A 199 -0.50 2.54 7.36
C GLN A 199 -1.85 2.88 8.00
N VAL A 200 -1.83 3.37 9.25
CA VAL A 200 -3.03 3.82 9.95
C VAL A 200 -3.10 5.32 9.91
N LEU A 201 -4.13 5.86 9.26
CA LEU A 201 -4.44 7.26 9.47
C LEU A 201 -5.16 7.47 10.79
N GLN A 202 -4.59 8.30 11.66
CA GLN A 202 -5.42 9.04 12.60
C GLN A 202 -6.12 10.18 11.84
N ILE A 203 -7.16 9.85 11.04
CA ILE A 203 -8.22 10.83 10.79
C ILE A 203 -8.97 10.94 12.09
N ILE A 204 -8.53 11.84 12.96
CA ILE A 204 -9.47 12.39 13.91
C ILE A 204 -10.20 13.47 13.12
N ASP A 205 -11.36 13.14 12.57
CA ASP A 205 -12.22 14.19 12.03
C ASP A 205 -12.40 15.23 13.15
N ALA A 206 -12.47 16.51 12.79
CA ALA A 206 -12.47 17.58 13.79
C ALA A 206 -13.60 17.42 14.82
N HIS A 207 -14.71 16.75 14.47
CA HIS A 207 -15.82 16.48 15.37
C HIS A 207 -15.48 15.38 16.40
N THR A 208 -14.86 14.29 15.98
CA THR A 208 -14.39 13.21 16.85
C THR A 208 -13.27 13.69 17.77
N TYR A 209 -12.38 14.58 17.28
CA TYR A 209 -11.33 15.19 18.09
C TYR A 209 -11.95 16.09 19.15
N ALA A 210 -12.87 16.95 18.74
CA ALA A 210 -13.59 17.84 19.64
C ALA A 210 -14.33 17.09 20.75
N LYS A 211 -15.02 15.98 20.41
CA LYS A 211 -15.73 15.16 21.40
C LYS A 211 -14.79 14.49 22.40
N LYS A 212 -13.64 13.99 21.95
CA LYS A 212 -12.69 13.27 22.80
C LYS A 212 -11.83 14.20 23.67
N HIS A 213 -11.69 15.46 23.26
CA HIS A 213 -10.81 16.44 23.87
C HIS A 213 -11.56 17.73 24.30
N ASP A 214 -12.85 17.63 24.61
CA ASP A 214 -13.71 18.76 25.02
C ASP A 214 -13.16 19.46 26.29
N ASN A 215 -12.51 18.69 27.16
CA ASN A 215 -11.80 19.17 28.35
C ASN A 215 -10.57 20.04 28.06
N LEU A 216 -10.13 20.12 26.80
CA LEU A 216 -8.97 20.90 26.38
C LEU A 216 -9.37 22.18 25.61
N ILE A 217 -10.65 22.52 25.54
CA ILE A 217 -11.12 23.74 24.86
C ILE A 217 -10.74 24.98 25.66
N LEU A 218 -9.97 25.87 25.04
CA LEU A 218 -9.65 27.21 25.54
C LEU A 218 -10.75 28.23 25.24
N LYS A 219 -11.34 28.16 24.04
CA LYS A 219 -12.34 29.13 23.59
C LYS A 219 -13.29 28.50 22.57
N LYS A 220 -14.58 28.73 22.72
CA LYS A 220 -15.63 28.31 21.78
C LYS A 220 -16.47 29.50 21.35
N THR A 221 -16.69 29.69 20.06
CA THR A 221 -17.55 30.75 19.53
C THR A 221 -18.56 30.20 18.54
N TYR A 222 -19.77 30.76 18.58
CA TYR A 222 -20.89 30.36 17.73
C TYR A 222 -21.31 31.55 16.86
N SER A 223 -21.35 31.34 15.54
CA SER A 223 -21.85 32.36 14.61
C SER A 223 -22.38 31.70 13.34
N GLY A 224 -23.65 31.99 13.00
CA GLY A 224 -24.25 31.55 11.72
C GLY A 224 -24.28 30.03 11.49
N GLY A 225 -24.46 29.22 12.54
CA GLY A 225 -24.41 27.74 12.44
C GLY A 225 -22.99 27.15 12.41
N ILE A 226 -21.97 27.99 12.60
CA ILE A 226 -20.58 27.58 12.67
C ILE A 226 -20.10 27.66 14.11
N VAL A 227 -19.49 26.57 14.57
CA VAL A 227 -18.80 26.46 15.86
C VAL A 227 -17.31 26.55 15.60
N LYS A 228 -16.63 27.51 16.23
CA LYS A 228 -15.16 27.58 16.24
C LYS A 228 -14.68 27.20 17.63
N ALA A 229 -13.70 26.30 17.71
CA ALA A 229 -13.10 25.86 18.97
C ALA A 229 -11.57 25.95 18.91
N THR A 230 -10.97 26.53 19.95
CA THR A 230 -9.51 26.63 20.14
C THR A 230 -9.11 25.72 21.30
N TYR A 231 -8.02 24.94 21.17
CA TYR A 231 -7.62 23.91 22.16
C TYR A 231 -6.24 24.18 22.76
N MET A 232 -6.03 23.73 24.01
CA MET A 232 -4.87 24.04 24.85
C MET A 232 -3.51 23.60 24.29
N HIS A 233 -3.49 22.50 23.52
CA HIS A 233 -2.26 21.90 22.98
C HIS A 233 -2.08 22.07 21.47
N CYS A 234 -2.92 22.88 20.82
CA CYS A 234 -2.83 23.14 19.39
C CYS A 234 -2.65 24.63 19.16
N ARG A 235 -1.61 25.04 18.40
CA ARG A 235 -1.49 26.41 17.85
C ARG A 235 -2.58 26.74 16.80
N TYR A 236 -3.56 25.85 16.62
CA TYR A 236 -4.55 25.89 15.55
C TYR A 236 -5.97 26.07 16.10
N THR A 237 -6.80 26.85 15.38
CA THR A 237 -8.23 27.01 15.65
C THR A 237 -9.02 26.08 14.73
N TYR A 238 -9.88 25.25 15.30
CA TYR A 238 -10.72 24.32 14.53
C TYR A 238 -12.08 24.96 14.26
N ILE A 239 -12.62 24.73 13.07
CA ILE A 239 -13.95 25.20 12.66
C ILE A 239 -14.78 23.97 12.32
N TYR A 240 -15.98 23.87 12.87
CA TYR A 240 -16.95 22.84 12.53
C TYR A 240 -18.32 23.49 12.30
N ILE A 241 -19.04 23.05 11.28
CA ILE A 241 -20.35 23.61 10.94
C ILE A 241 -21.42 22.68 11.51
N ASP A 242 -22.17 23.17 12.49
CA ASP A 242 -23.31 22.45 13.06
C ASP A 242 -24.57 22.86 12.29
N MET A 243 -24.93 22.06 11.27
CA MET A 243 -26.13 22.29 10.46
C MET A 243 -27.34 21.63 11.13
N PRO A 244 -28.42 22.36 11.44
CA PRO A 244 -29.69 21.75 11.80
C PRO A 244 -30.18 20.88 10.64
N ARG A 245 -30.66 19.66 10.94
CA ARG A 245 -31.10 18.65 9.96
C ARG A 245 -32.17 19.10 8.93
N SER A 246 -32.69 20.33 9.02
CA SER A 246 -33.87 20.79 8.29
C SER A 246 -33.67 22.00 7.35
N ARG A 247 -32.46 22.54 7.17
CA ARG A 247 -32.24 23.67 6.24
C ARG A 247 -31.30 23.34 5.08
N LYS A 248 -31.85 23.34 3.85
CA LYS A 248 -31.08 23.41 2.60
C LYS A 248 -30.57 24.85 2.42
N LEU A 249 -29.26 25.04 2.27
CA LEU A 249 -28.69 26.32 1.86
C LEU A 249 -28.67 26.42 0.32
N SER A 250 -29.01 27.60 -0.22
CA SER A 250 -28.87 27.87 -1.65
C SER A 250 -27.39 28.07 -2.01
N PRO A 251 -26.95 27.66 -3.22
CA PRO A 251 -25.56 27.84 -3.66
C PRO A 251 -25.09 29.32 -3.65
N SER A 252 -26.04 30.26 -3.74
CA SER A 252 -25.79 31.71 -3.75
C SER A 252 -25.40 32.31 -2.40
N ALA A 253 -25.52 31.59 -1.27
CA ALA A 253 -25.11 32.09 0.05
C ALA A 253 -23.56 32.13 0.22
N PHE A 254 -22.82 31.51 -0.70
CA PHE A 254 -21.36 31.45 -0.64
C PHE A 254 -20.73 32.61 -1.42
N SER A 255 -20.85 33.83 -0.90
CA SER A 255 -19.97 34.91 -1.35
C SER A 255 -18.53 34.52 -0.95
N ARG A 256 -17.62 34.46 -1.91
CA ARG A 256 -16.17 34.36 -1.67
C ARG A 256 -15.70 35.56 -0.84
N ARG A 257 -15.86 35.52 0.49
CA ARG A 257 -15.11 36.40 1.37
C ARG A 257 -13.79 35.70 1.69
N ARG A 258 -12.76 36.03 0.91
CA ARG A 258 -11.38 35.96 1.41
C ARG A 258 -11.30 36.98 2.56
N GLN A 259 -11.57 36.54 3.78
CA GLN A 259 -11.12 37.28 4.94
C GLN A 259 -9.69 36.80 5.20
N CYS A 260 -8.71 37.65 4.91
CA CYS A 260 -7.39 37.50 5.49
C CYS A 260 -7.58 37.57 7.00
N LEU A 261 -7.44 36.42 7.66
CA LEU A 261 -7.24 36.35 9.09
C LEU A 261 -5.73 36.37 9.29
N ASP A 262 -5.23 37.42 9.96
CA ASP A 262 -3.83 37.48 10.38
C ASP A 262 -3.57 36.38 11.42
N GLY A 263 -2.51 35.60 11.21
CA GLY A 263 -2.08 34.47 12.06
C GLY A 263 -2.40 33.08 11.48
N ASP A 264 -1.63 32.07 11.91
CA ASP A 264 -1.60 30.66 11.48
C ASP A 264 -2.94 29.90 11.69
N THR A 265 -4.00 30.37 11.05
CA THR A 265 -5.36 29.83 11.19
C THR A 265 -5.66 28.86 10.05
N ILE A 266 -5.71 27.56 10.35
CA ILE A 266 -6.18 26.53 9.41
C ILE A 266 -7.71 26.46 9.49
N ILE A 267 -8.40 26.72 8.38
CA ILE A 267 -9.86 26.58 8.28
C ILE A 267 -10.17 25.13 7.88
N VAL A 268 -10.67 24.32 8.83
CA VAL A 268 -11.28 23.03 8.52
C VAL A 268 -12.76 23.26 8.29
N THR A 269 -13.30 22.85 7.14
CA THR A 269 -14.73 23.01 6.84
C THR A 269 -15.32 21.62 6.57
N SER A 270 -16.18 21.12 7.46
CA SER A 270 -16.96 19.91 7.21
C SER A 270 -18.28 20.28 6.55
N TYR A 271 -18.50 19.83 5.31
CA TYR A 271 -19.76 20.03 4.61
C TYR A 271 -20.63 18.77 4.73
N TYR A 272 -21.85 18.92 5.25
CA TYR A 272 -22.91 17.92 5.09
C TYR A 272 -23.86 18.41 3.99
N TYR A 273 -23.75 17.83 2.80
CA TYR A 273 -24.79 17.94 1.76
C TYR A 273 -25.43 16.58 1.55
N GLU A 274 -26.77 16.55 1.60
CA GLU A 274 -27.58 15.49 0.99
C GLU A 274 -27.36 15.56 -0.53
N ASP A 275 -26.94 14.42 -1.10
CA ASP A 275 -26.72 14.14 -2.51
C ASP A 275 -25.37 14.49 -3.17
N VAL A 276 -24.78 13.42 -3.72
CA VAL A 276 -23.71 13.28 -4.72
C VAL A 276 -22.25 13.57 -4.33
N LEU A 277 -21.93 14.37 -3.29
CA LEU A 277 -20.53 14.55 -2.81
C LEU A 277 -20.25 13.95 -1.42
N LYS A 278 -21.04 12.95 -1.00
CA LYS A 278 -20.91 12.31 0.31
C LYS A 278 -19.74 11.32 0.36
N LYS A 279 -18.76 11.63 1.23
CA LYS A 279 -17.70 10.76 1.81
C LYS A 279 -16.26 10.91 1.29
N LEU A 280 -15.85 12.11 0.92
CA LEU A 280 -14.45 12.51 1.06
C LEU A 280 -14.36 13.65 2.07
N SER A 281 -14.62 13.31 3.34
CA SER A 281 -14.29 14.16 4.49
C SER A 281 -12.78 14.09 4.73
N ALA A 282 -11.98 14.45 3.73
CA ALA A 282 -10.55 14.54 3.91
C ALA A 282 -10.25 15.91 4.50
N CYS A 283 -9.83 15.94 5.76
CA CYS A 283 -9.28 17.16 6.35
C CYS A 283 -8.00 17.51 5.58
N LEU A 284 -8.10 18.49 4.67
CA LEU A 284 -6.92 19.15 4.10
C LEU A 284 -6.26 19.96 5.22
N PHE A 285 -5.23 19.39 5.84
CA PHE A 285 -4.26 20.17 6.59
C PHE A 285 -3.41 20.91 5.56
N ILE A 286 -3.69 22.20 5.35
CA ILE A 286 -2.78 23.11 4.65
C ILE A 286 -2.10 23.92 5.72
N ASP A 287 -0.89 23.53 6.09
CA ASP A 287 0.02 24.44 6.75
C ASP A 287 0.53 25.44 5.71
N ARG A 288 0.48 26.75 6.00
CA ARG A 288 1.03 27.79 5.13
C ARG A 288 2.56 27.76 5.09
N ASN A 289 3.21 27.12 6.06
CA ASN A 289 4.66 27.00 6.12
C ASN A 289 5.19 25.60 5.77
N SER A 290 4.34 24.58 5.64
CA SER A 290 4.75 23.25 5.16
C SER A 290 3.93 22.75 3.97
N ARG A 291 4.62 22.55 2.86
CA ARG A 291 4.09 22.05 1.58
C ARG A 291 3.73 20.54 1.63
N SER A 292 2.78 20.09 2.44
CA SER A 292 2.34 18.66 2.43
C SER A 292 0.91 18.51 2.99
N ILE A 293 -0.15 18.37 2.20
CA ILE A 293 -0.73 17.21 1.44
C ILE A 293 -1.48 16.18 2.31
N LEU A 294 -2.74 16.00 1.91
CA LEU A 294 -3.77 15.06 2.36
C LEU A 294 -3.24 13.63 2.50
N VAL A 295 -3.47 13.01 3.66
CA VAL A 295 -2.93 11.70 3.97
C VAL A 295 -4.11 10.72 4.04
N LEU A 296 -4.19 9.77 3.10
CA LEU A 296 -5.13 8.62 3.03
C LEU A 296 -4.48 7.56 2.12
N TRP A 297 -3.19 7.27 2.31
CA TRP A 297 -2.35 6.72 1.24
C TRP A 297 -2.41 5.19 1.09
N GLN A 298 -2.33 4.38 2.15
CA GLN A 298 -2.12 2.94 1.95
C GLN A 298 -3.29 2.24 1.22
N ASP A 299 -4.49 2.24 1.79
CA ASP A 299 -5.66 1.57 1.20
C ASP A 299 -6.00 2.15 -0.18
N LEU A 300 -5.77 3.45 -0.38
CA LEU A 300 -5.98 4.13 -1.66
C LEU A 300 -4.96 3.70 -2.69
N MET A 301 -3.66 3.71 -2.36
CA MET A 301 -2.58 3.32 -3.27
C MET A 301 -2.67 1.84 -3.60
N HIS A 302 -3.02 1.00 -2.63
CA HIS A 302 -3.30 -0.41 -2.84
C HIS A 302 -4.48 -0.60 -3.81
N HIS A 303 -5.62 0.06 -3.54
CA HIS A 303 -6.79 -0.01 -4.44
C HIS A 303 -6.48 0.53 -5.84
N ILE A 304 -5.74 1.63 -5.95
CA ILE A 304 -5.31 2.21 -7.23
C ILE A 304 -4.37 1.24 -7.96
N GLY A 305 -3.40 0.64 -7.27
CA GLY A 305 -2.45 -0.28 -7.89
C GLY A 305 -3.14 -1.54 -8.42
N LEU A 306 -4.07 -2.13 -7.64
CA LEU A 306 -4.91 -3.23 -8.12
C LEU A 306 -5.80 -2.80 -9.29
N TYR A 307 -6.39 -1.61 -9.23
CA TYR A 307 -7.22 -1.07 -10.32
C TYR A 307 -6.40 -0.86 -11.60
N MET A 308 -5.18 -0.34 -11.50
CA MET A 308 -4.25 -0.17 -12.62
C MET A 308 -3.79 -1.52 -13.18
N ALA A 309 -3.49 -2.49 -12.32
CA ALA A 309 -3.15 -3.86 -12.72
C ALA A 309 -4.33 -4.50 -13.51
N LYS A 310 -5.56 -4.36 -13.00
CA LYS A 310 -6.76 -4.84 -13.69
C LYS A 310 -6.94 -4.16 -15.05
N GLY A 311 -6.77 -2.84 -15.11
CA GLY A 311 -6.80 -2.08 -16.36
C GLY A 311 -5.73 -2.47 -17.38
N ARG A 312 -4.63 -3.10 -16.95
CA ARG A 312 -3.57 -3.64 -17.80
C ARG A 312 -3.77 -5.13 -18.16
N GLY A 313 -4.84 -5.76 -17.66
CA GLY A 313 -5.21 -7.14 -17.99
C GLY A 313 -4.86 -8.18 -16.92
N ALA A 314 -4.40 -7.76 -15.72
CA ALA A 314 -4.30 -8.69 -14.60
C ALA A 314 -5.69 -9.09 -14.09
N ARG A 315 -5.82 -10.34 -13.64
CA ARG A 315 -7.02 -10.78 -12.90
C ARG A 315 -6.80 -10.54 -11.41
N ILE A 316 -7.78 -9.94 -10.74
CA ILE A 316 -7.70 -9.65 -9.31
C ILE A 316 -8.55 -10.66 -8.56
N VAL A 317 -7.97 -11.32 -7.56
CA VAL A 317 -8.65 -12.38 -6.81
C VAL A 317 -8.53 -12.12 -5.31
N SER A 318 -9.58 -12.41 -4.54
CA SER A 318 -9.62 -12.23 -3.07
C SER A 318 -9.52 -13.54 -2.30
N GLU A 319 -9.75 -14.66 -2.99
CA GLU A 319 -9.70 -16.01 -2.41
C GLU A 319 -8.98 -16.96 -3.36
N VAL A 320 -8.14 -17.83 -2.79
CA VAL A 320 -7.46 -18.89 -3.54
C VAL A 320 -7.62 -20.22 -2.86
N SER A 321 -8.15 -21.16 -3.64
CA SER A 321 -8.28 -22.56 -3.31
C SER A 321 -7.59 -23.41 -4.38
N VAL A 322 -7.38 -24.69 -4.09
CA VAL A 322 -6.88 -25.65 -5.08
C VAL A 322 -7.95 -26.71 -5.26
N ALA A 323 -8.15 -27.13 -6.51
CA ALA A 323 -9.05 -28.24 -6.79
C ALA A 323 -8.62 -29.48 -5.99
N ALA A 324 -9.61 -30.19 -5.43
CA ALA A 324 -9.36 -31.51 -4.86
C ALA A 324 -8.79 -32.43 -5.94
N LEU A 325 -7.79 -33.22 -5.56
CA LEU A 325 -7.20 -34.27 -6.41
C LEU A 325 -8.25 -35.33 -6.74
#